data_AF-A0A3M0XLY5-F1
#
_entry.id   AF-A0A3M0XLY5-F1
#
_cell.length_a   1.000
_cell.length_b   1.000
_cell.length_c   1.000
_cell.angle_alpha   90.00
_cell.angle_beta   90.00
_cell.angle_gamma   90.00
#
_symmetry.space_group_name_H-M   'P 1'
#
loop_
_entity.id
_entity.type
_entity.pdbx_description
1 polymer ?
#
loop_
_entity_poly.entity_id
_entity_poly.type
_entity_poly.pdbx_seq_one_letter_code
_entity_poly.pdbx_strand_id
1 'polypeptide(L)'
;MPEDTANAMETVIGASEAEQADRQACLDHLNKAKNALEAGEREEAVEHLRQAVAADPASHEALFLLAYHLDLMGEEDEAVALYERCVHEQPAPVNALINLAVLYEDRGDYAAAERCLRQVLDTNPNHERARLFMKDVQASRSMHVEEDESRSLLRRSAMLDIPVTDFELSVRARNCLKKMNIRTLGDLLRITEAELLSYKNFGETSLQEIKQMLAAKGLRLGQLADDYHRHARREVYEQARGSAAEAFLEKPINDLNLTIRARKALQSLNIRTIGDLCSRTEAELMGVKNFGSTSLEEIKERLGELGLSLRQIES
;
A
#
# COMPACT_ATOMS: atom_id res chain seq x y z
N MET A 1 -49.60 13.92 34.01
CA MET A 1 -50.05 14.50 32.74
C MET A 1 -49.62 15.96 32.73
N PRO A 2 -49.13 16.43 31.58
CA PRO A 2 -47.88 17.19 31.36
C PRO A 2 -48.07 18.70 31.56
N GLU A 3 -47.05 19.55 31.66
CA GLU A 3 -46.28 20.16 30.55
C GLU A 3 -45.08 20.88 31.19
N ASP A 4 -43.85 20.49 30.87
CA ASP A 4 -43.05 20.88 29.71
C ASP A 4 -42.20 22.14 29.95
N THR A 5 -40.92 21.84 30.12
CA THR A 5 -39.77 22.73 30.01
C THR A 5 -39.63 23.25 28.59
N ALA A 6 -39.67 24.57 28.41
CA ALA A 6 -39.07 25.27 27.27
C ALA A 6 -38.40 26.52 27.84
N ASN A 7 -37.22 26.38 28.44
CA ASN A 7 -35.92 26.46 27.77
C ASN A 7 -35.84 27.57 26.71
N ALA A 8 -34.99 28.55 27.03
CA ALA A 8 -34.54 29.61 26.16
C ALA A 8 -34.01 29.01 24.85
N MET A 9 -34.70 29.29 23.75
CA MET A 9 -34.20 28.96 22.42
C MET A 9 -33.48 30.18 21.87
N GLU A 10 -32.16 30.10 22.04
CA GLU A 10 -31.09 30.72 21.28
C GLU A 10 -31.54 31.55 20.07
N THR A 11 -31.30 32.85 20.19
CA THR A 11 -30.96 33.74 19.10
C THR A 11 -29.80 33.11 18.31
N VAL A 12 -30.11 32.40 17.22
CA VAL A 12 -29.11 31.97 16.24
C VAL A 12 -28.61 33.21 15.52
N ILE A 13 -27.50 33.72 16.02
CA ILE A 13 -26.54 34.54 15.32
C ILE A 13 -25.94 33.65 14.23
N GLY A 14 -26.14 33.98 12.95
CA GLY A 14 -25.50 33.23 11.86
C GLY A 14 -26.09 33.39 10.47
N ALA A 15 -26.60 34.57 10.10
CA ALA A 15 -26.81 34.92 8.70
C ALA A 15 -26.33 36.36 8.49
N SER A 16 -25.03 36.57 8.75
CA SER A 16 -24.33 37.78 8.33
C SER A 16 -24.19 37.75 6.81
N GLU A 17 -24.76 38.76 6.15
CA GLU A 17 -24.22 39.30 4.88
C GLU A 17 -24.14 38.30 3.72
N ALA A 18 -25.24 37.61 3.41
CA ALA A 18 -25.46 37.25 2.01
C ALA A 18 -25.69 38.56 1.26
N GLU A 19 -24.63 39.07 0.63
CA GLU A 19 -24.66 40.14 -0.37
C GLU A 19 -25.92 39.98 -1.21
N GLN A 20 -26.74 41.03 -1.25
CA GLN A 20 -28.02 41.02 -1.91
C GLN A 20 -27.76 40.88 -3.42
N ALA A 21 -27.77 39.64 -3.92
CA ALA A 21 -27.35 39.31 -5.28
C ALA A 21 -28.00 40.27 -6.30
N ASP A 22 -27.17 41.05 -6.99
CA ASP A 22 -27.60 41.98 -8.01
C ASP A 22 -27.63 41.26 -9.36
N ARG A 23 -28.75 40.57 -9.60
CA ARG A 23 -28.99 39.85 -10.86
C ARG A 23 -28.92 40.75 -12.08
N GLN A 24 -29.29 42.03 -11.98
CA GLN A 24 -29.23 42.93 -13.12
C GLN A 24 -27.78 43.31 -13.44
N ALA A 25 -27.00 43.67 -12.42
CA ALA A 25 -25.58 43.93 -12.60
C ALA A 25 -24.84 42.69 -13.14
N CYS A 26 -25.17 41.49 -12.65
CA CYS A 26 -24.64 40.24 -13.19
C CYS A 26 -24.92 40.09 -14.70
N LEU A 27 -26.17 40.30 -15.13
CA LEU A 27 -26.55 40.24 -16.55
C LEU A 27 -25.84 41.30 -17.40
N ASP A 28 -25.69 42.52 -16.89
CA ASP A 28 -24.99 43.60 -17.59
C ASP A 28 -23.51 43.25 -17.79
N HIS A 29 -22.86 42.70 -16.76
CA HIS A 29 -21.48 42.23 -16.84
C HIS A 29 -21.32 41.01 -17.76
N LEU A 30 -22.27 40.07 -17.76
CA LEU A 30 -22.29 38.94 -18.70
C LEU A 30 -22.37 39.40 -20.16
N ASN A 31 -23.19 40.41 -20.45
CA ASN A 31 -23.29 40.96 -21.80
C ASN A 31 -21.99 41.66 -22.25
N LYS A 32 -21.34 42.41 -21.34
CA LYS A 32 -20.03 43.01 -21.62
C LYS A 32 -18.96 41.96 -21.87
N ALA A 33 -18.93 40.91 -21.05
CA ALA A 33 -18.03 39.77 -21.25
C ALA A 33 -18.25 39.12 -22.62
N LYS A 34 -19.50 38.87 -23.02
CA LYS A 34 -19.83 38.30 -24.34
C LYS A 34 -19.31 39.18 -25.49
N ASN A 35 -19.51 40.49 -25.41
CA ASN A 35 -19.00 41.43 -26.43
C ASN A 35 -17.46 41.42 -26.50
N ALA A 36 -16.77 41.40 -25.35
CA ALA A 36 -15.30 41.32 -25.30
C ALA A 36 -14.79 40.00 -25.89
N LEU A 37 -15.47 38.87 -25.62
CA LEU A 37 -15.14 37.57 -26.22
C LEU A 37 -15.30 37.57 -27.75
N GLU A 38 -16.36 38.20 -28.26
CA GLU A 38 -16.57 38.37 -29.71
C GLU A 38 -15.50 39.27 -30.35
N ALA A 39 -14.99 40.26 -29.61
CA ALA A 39 -13.87 41.11 -30.01
C ALA A 39 -12.50 40.40 -29.92
N GLY A 40 -12.44 39.23 -29.28
CA GLY A 40 -11.21 38.49 -29.03
C GLY A 40 -10.41 38.98 -27.82
N GLU A 41 -10.96 39.89 -27.02
CA GLU A 41 -10.36 40.52 -25.84
C GLU A 41 -10.59 39.63 -24.61
N ARG A 42 -9.80 38.55 -24.48
CA ARG A 42 -10.01 37.52 -23.46
C ARG A 42 -9.77 38.00 -22.04
N GLU A 43 -8.75 38.82 -21.80
CA GLU A 43 -8.47 39.34 -20.46
C GLU A 43 -9.61 40.24 -19.95
N GLU A 44 -10.14 41.11 -20.82
CA GLU A 44 -11.25 41.99 -20.50
C GLU A 44 -12.55 41.20 -20.26
N ALA A 45 -12.78 40.15 -21.06
CA ALA A 45 -13.90 39.25 -20.83
C ALA A 45 -13.83 38.58 -19.45
N VAL A 46 -12.66 38.08 -19.03
CA VAL A 46 -12.48 37.47 -17.71
C VAL A 46 -12.73 38.46 -16.59
N GLU A 47 -12.29 39.71 -16.73
CA GLU A 47 -12.55 40.75 -15.74
C GLU A 47 -14.06 41.03 -15.60
N HIS A 48 -14.78 41.14 -16.71
CA HIS A 48 -16.24 41.26 -16.67
C HIS A 48 -16.94 40.01 -16.11
N LEU A 49 -16.42 38.81 -16.36
CA LEU A 49 -16.94 37.58 -15.77
C LEU A 49 -16.70 37.52 -14.25
N ARG A 50 -15.54 37.98 -13.75
CA ARG A 50 -15.28 38.12 -12.30
C ARG A 50 -16.28 39.08 -11.67
N GLN A 51 -16.53 40.23 -12.31
CA GLN A 51 -17.53 41.20 -11.86
C GLN A 51 -18.95 40.62 -11.87
N ALA A 52 -19.29 39.79 -12.87
CA ALA A 52 -20.58 39.11 -12.92
C ALA A 52 -20.76 38.11 -11.76
N VAL A 53 -19.72 37.33 -11.43
CA VAL A 53 -19.73 36.39 -10.30
C VAL A 53 -19.75 37.13 -8.95
N ALA A 54 -19.11 38.29 -8.85
CA ALA A 54 -19.19 39.12 -7.64
C ALA A 54 -20.61 39.71 -7.45
N ALA A 55 -21.27 40.12 -8.53
CA ALA A 55 -22.63 40.65 -8.48
C ALA A 55 -23.69 39.58 -8.14
N ASP A 56 -23.53 38.35 -8.67
CA ASP A 56 -24.36 37.20 -8.33
C ASP A 56 -23.49 35.93 -8.15
N PRO A 57 -23.07 35.62 -6.91
CA PRO A 57 -22.24 34.45 -6.62
C PRO A 57 -22.91 33.09 -6.90
N ALA A 58 -24.23 33.06 -7.13
CA ALA A 58 -24.98 31.83 -7.43
C ALA A 58 -25.33 31.70 -8.92
N SER A 59 -24.94 32.67 -9.76
CA SER A 59 -25.19 32.65 -11.20
C SER A 59 -24.40 31.52 -11.87
N HIS A 60 -25.10 30.45 -12.25
CA HIS A 60 -24.49 29.28 -12.87
C HIS A 60 -23.85 29.60 -14.22
N GLU A 61 -24.47 30.50 -14.98
CA GLU A 61 -23.92 30.97 -16.26
C GLU A 61 -22.61 31.73 -16.03
N ALA A 62 -22.57 32.66 -15.07
CA ALA A 62 -21.36 33.43 -14.78
C ALA A 62 -20.24 32.54 -14.25
N LEU A 63 -20.54 31.63 -13.32
CA LEU A 63 -19.58 30.68 -12.78
C LEU A 63 -19.01 29.77 -13.87
N PHE A 64 -19.87 29.18 -14.72
CA PHE A 64 -19.45 28.29 -15.79
C PHE A 64 -18.59 29.01 -16.84
N LEU A 65 -19.02 30.20 -17.29
CA LEU A 65 -18.26 30.98 -18.27
C LEU A 65 -16.92 31.42 -17.72
N LEU A 66 -16.87 31.91 -16.47
CA LEU A 66 -15.60 32.27 -15.84
C LEU A 66 -14.67 31.07 -15.72
N ALA A 67 -15.17 29.93 -15.22
CA ALA A 67 -14.38 28.70 -15.11
C ALA A 67 -13.82 28.24 -16.46
N TYR A 68 -14.66 28.24 -17.50
CA TYR A 68 -14.27 27.85 -18.85
C TYR A 68 -13.18 28.75 -19.44
N HIS A 69 -13.29 30.06 -19.25
CA HIS A 69 -12.28 30.99 -19.77
C HIS A 69 -10.99 30.98 -18.95
N LEU A 70 -11.04 30.74 -17.65
CA LEU A 70 -9.85 30.56 -16.81
C LEU A 70 -9.10 29.27 -17.16
N ASP A 71 -9.82 28.17 -17.39
CA ASP A 71 -9.28 26.90 -17.89
C ASP A 71 -8.51 27.10 -19.21
N LEU A 72 -9.13 27.79 -20.19
CA LEU A 72 -8.45 28.13 -21.45
C LEU A 72 -7.21 29.03 -21.30
N MET A 73 -7.08 29.75 -20.20
CA MET A 73 -5.92 30.60 -19.88
C MET A 73 -4.86 29.86 -19.04
N GLY A 74 -5.13 28.62 -18.62
CA GLY A 74 -4.26 27.81 -17.76
C GLY A 74 -4.38 28.15 -16.26
N GLU A 75 -5.36 28.96 -15.87
CA GLU A 75 -5.65 29.29 -14.46
C GLU A 75 -6.51 28.19 -13.83
N GLU A 76 -5.98 26.96 -13.83
CA GLU A 76 -6.74 25.75 -13.53
C GLU A 76 -7.28 25.71 -12.09
N ASP A 77 -6.52 26.22 -11.11
CA ASP A 77 -6.93 26.16 -9.70
C ASP A 77 -8.22 26.95 -9.43
N GLU A 78 -8.33 28.14 -10.02
CA GLU A 78 -9.53 28.95 -9.92
C GLU A 78 -10.67 28.36 -10.75
N ALA A 79 -10.36 27.81 -11.93
CA ALA A 79 -11.35 27.14 -12.78
C ALA A 79 -12.00 25.94 -12.08
N VAL A 80 -11.21 25.07 -11.44
CA VAL A 80 -11.72 23.92 -10.68
C VAL A 80 -12.64 24.38 -9.55
N ALA A 81 -12.25 25.38 -8.77
CA ALA A 81 -13.08 25.89 -7.67
C ALA A 81 -14.43 26.44 -8.16
N LEU A 82 -14.45 27.10 -9.32
CA LEU A 82 -15.68 27.63 -9.92
C LEU A 82 -16.56 26.52 -10.52
N TYR A 83 -15.96 25.51 -11.17
CA TYR A 83 -16.69 24.34 -11.64
C TYR A 83 -17.28 23.51 -10.48
N GLU A 84 -16.53 23.32 -9.39
CA GLU A 84 -17.03 22.66 -8.18
C GLU A 84 -18.27 23.37 -7.61
N ARG A 85 -18.27 24.71 -7.60
CA ARG A 85 -19.44 25.50 -7.23
C ARG A 85 -20.61 25.30 -8.20
N CYS A 86 -20.34 25.23 -9.52
CA CYS A 86 -21.38 24.99 -10.52
C CYS A 86 -22.10 23.64 -10.34
N VAL A 87 -21.39 22.60 -9.91
CA VAL A 87 -21.94 21.23 -9.82
C VAL A 87 -22.56 20.91 -8.46
N HIS A 88 -22.47 21.83 -7.49
CA HIS A 88 -23.09 21.66 -6.18
C HIS A 88 -24.62 21.81 -6.22
N GLU A 89 -25.11 22.59 -7.17
CA GLU A 89 -26.54 22.82 -7.41
C GLU A 89 -27.12 21.73 -8.32
N GLN A 90 -28.35 21.28 -8.03
CA GLN A 90 -28.99 20.16 -8.73
C GLN A 90 -30.15 20.64 -9.63
N PRO A 91 -30.23 20.18 -10.90
CA PRO A 91 -29.33 19.23 -11.56
C PRO A 91 -28.02 19.88 -12.01
N ALA A 92 -26.89 19.23 -11.70
CA ALA A 92 -25.57 19.71 -12.07
C ALA A 92 -25.41 19.84 -13.60
N PRO A 93 -24.82 20.93 -14.11
CA PRO A 93 -24.61 21.11 -15.54
C PRO A 93 -23.66 20.04 -16.11
N VAL A 94 -24.12 19.27 -17.10
CA VAL A 94 -23.34 18.18 -17.73
C VAL A 94 -21.99 18.66 -18.27
N ASN A 95 -21.96 19.85 -18.90
CA ASN A 95 -20.72 20.41 -19.43
C ASN A 95 -19.73 20.77 -18.32
N ALA A 96 -20.21 21.26 -17.17
CA ALA A 96 -19.36 21.56 -16.02
C ALA A 96 -18.76 20.27 -15.45
N LEU A 97 -19.57 19.22 -15.31
CA LEU A 97 -19.10 17.90 -14.85
C LEU A 97 -18.06 17.30 -15.79
N ILE A 98 -18.24 17.41 -17.11
CA ILE A 98 -17.28 16.90 -18.09
C ILE A 98 -15.97 17.68 -18.04
N ASN A 99 -16.01 19.02 -18.02
CA ASN A 99 -14.80 19.84 -17.98
C ASN A 99 -14.05 19.64 -16.65
N LEU A 100 -14.78 19.56 -15.53
CA LEU A 100 -14.21 19.26 -14.23
C LEU A 100 -13.56 17.86 -14.18
N ALA A 101 -14.16 16.87 -14.85
CA ALA A 101 -13.56 15.54 -14.95
C ALA A 101 -12.21 15.54 -15.68
N VAL A 102 -12.10 16.30 -16.78
CA VAL A 102 -10.85 16.44 -17.53
C VAL A 102 -9.78 17.11 -16.65
N LEU A 103 -10.12 18.21 -15.98
CA LEU A 103 -9.21 18.90 -15.07
C LEU A 103 -8.73 18.00 -13.91
N TYR A 104 -9.61 17.15 -13.36
CA TYR A 104 -9.20 16.17 -12.35
C TYR A 104 -8.31 15.06 -12.91
N GLU A 105 -8.55 14.62 -14.14
CA GLU A 105 -7.68 13.65 -14.82
C GLU A 105 -6.28 14.22 -15.03
N ASP A 106 -6.17 15.45 -15.52
CA ASP A 106 -4.89 16.15 -15.74
C ASP A 106 -4.11 16.34 -14.42
N ARG A 107 -4.82 16.52 -13.30
CA ARG A 107 -4.24 16.58 -11.94
C ARG A 107 -3.90 15.21 -11.35
N GLY A 108 -4.27 14.11 -12.01
CA GLY A 108 -4.12 12.75 -11.51
C GLY A 108 -5.12 12.35 -10.42
N ASP A 109 -6.14 13.17 -10.12
CA ASP A 109 -7.25 12.78 -9.24
C ASP A 109 -8.31 11.98 -10.02
N TYR A 110 -7.92 10.79 -10.44
CA TYR A 110 -8.77 9.88 -11.19
C TYR A 110 -10.06 9.53 -10.45
N ALA A 111 -10.06 9.57 -9.11
CA ALA A 111 -11.24 9.27 -8.31
C ALA A 111 -12.28 10.40 -8.41
N ALA A 112 -11.85 11.65 -8.37
CA ALA A 112 -12.74 12.81 -8.55
C ALA A 112 -13.27 12.89 -10.00
N ALA A 113 -12.40 12.65 -10.98
CA ALA A 113 -12.81 12.58 -12.39
C ALA A 113 -13.91 11.53 -12.62
N GLU A 114 -13.72 10.31 -12.10
CA GLU A 114 -14.67 9.22 -12.22
C GLU A 114 -16.03 9.56 -11.56
N ARG A 115 -16.02 10.26 -10.41
CA ARG A 115 -17.27 10.72 -9.76
C ARG A 115 -18.06 11.66 -10.66
N CYS A 116 -17.40 12.62 -11.29
CA CYS A 116 -18.05 13.60 -12.17
C CYS A 116 -18.67 12.91 -13.39
N LEU A 117 -17.92 12.03 -14.04
CA LEU A 117 -18.39 11.28 -15.23
C LEU A 117 -19.53 10.32 -14.89
N ARG A 118 -19.49 9.71 -13.71
CA ARG A 118 -20.58 8.84 -13.24
C ARG A 118 -21.89 9.60 -13.08
N GLN A 119 -21.87 10.82 -12.54
CA GLN A 119 -23.09 11.64 -12.44
C GLN A 119 -23.72 11.92 -13.82
N VAL A 120 -22.90 12.14 -14.85
CA VAL A 120 -23.39 12.30 -16.22
C VAL A 120 -23.97 10.99 -16.77
N LEU A 121 -23.29 9.87 -16.56
CA LEU A 121 -23.73 8.57 -17.08
C LEU A 121 -24.94 7.98 -16.34
N ASP A 122 -25.14 8.33 -15.07
CA ASP A 122 -26.32 7.92 -14.29
C ASP A 122 -27.60 8.57 -14.85
N THR A 123 -27.50 9.79 -15.37
CA THR A 123 -28.64 10.51 -15.98
C THR A 123 -28.75 10.24 -17.49
N ASN A 124 -27.62 10.11 -18.19
CA ASN A 124 -27.55 9.77 -19.61
C ASN A 124 -26.49 8.68 -19.87
N PRO A 125 -26.87 7.39 -19.80
CA PRO A 125 -25.95 6.27 -19.98
C PRO A 125 -25.26 6.22 -21.35
N ASN A 126 -25.86 6.85 -22.38
CA ASN A 126 -25.34 6.88 -23.74
C ASN A 126 -24.61 8.17 -24.08
N HIS A 127 -24.24 8.99 -23.09
CA HIS A 127 -23.48 10.21 -23.33
C HIS A 127 -22.08 9.87 -23.88
N GLU A 128 -21.86 10.17 -25.17
CA GLU A 128 -20.66 9.74 -25.91
C GLU A 128 -19.35 10.23 -25.28
N ARG A 129 -19.24 11.54 -25.03
CA ARG A 129 -18.02 12.14 -24.42
C ARG A 129 -17.74 11.59 -23.02
N ALA A 130 -18.75 11.56 -22.15
CA ALA A 130 -18.57 11.04 -20.79
C ALA A 130 -18.11 9.58 -20.78
N ARG A 131 -18.62 8.75 -21.69
CA ARG A 131 -18.19 7.35 -21.82
C ARG A 131 -16.76 7.22 -22.35
N LEU A 132 -16.34 8.10 -23.24
CA LEU A 132 -14.95 8.15 -23.73
C LEU A 132 -14.01 8.52 -22.59
N PHE A 133 -14.24 9.66 -21.94
CA PHE A 133 -13.41 10.12 -20.82
C PHE A 133 -13.43 9.14 -19.63
N MET A 134 -14.54 8.43 -19.40
CA MET A 134 -14.59 7.39 -18.36
C MET A 134 -13.61 6.25 -18.64
N LYS A 135 -13.46 5.85 -19.91
CA LYS A 135 -12.49 4.83 -20.30
C LYS A 135 -11.06 5.32 -20.16
N ASP A 136 -10.82 6.57 -20.55
CA ASP A 136 -9.49 7.19 -20.46
C ASP A 136 -9.06 7.30 -18.99
N VAL A 137 -9.91 7.86 -18.12
CA VAL A 137 -9.68 7.92 -16.66
C VAL A 137 -9.44 6.54 -16.05
N GLN A 138 -10.21 5.52 -16.44
CA GLN A 138 -10.02 4.15 -15.95
C GLN A 138 -8.70 3.53 -16.41
N ALA A 139 -8.29 3.80 -17.66
CA ALA A 139 -7.00 3.36 -18.19
C ALA A 139 -5.85 4.05 -17.47
N SER A 140 -5.91 5.38 -17.33
CA SER A 140 -4.92 6.20 -16.60
C SER A 140 -4.78 5.73 -15.15
N ARG A 141 -5.90 5.50 -14.45
CA ARG A 141 -5.90 4.98 -13.08
C ARG A 141 -5.25 3.61 -12.97
N SER A 142 -5.55 2.70 -13.89
CA SER A 142 -5.01 1.33 -13.86
C SER A 142 -3.49 1.32 -14.10
N MET A 143 -3.02 2.12 -15.06
CA MET A 143 -1.60 2.27 -15.36
C MET A 143 -0.81 2.80 -14.16
N HIS A 144 -1.33 3.82 -13.47
CA HIS A 144 -0.68 4.37 -12.28
C HIS A 144 -0.57 3.35 -11.13
N VAL A 145 -1.63 2.57 -10.89
CA VAL A 145 -1.62 1.53 -9.86
C VAL A 145 -0.59 0.44 -10.20
N GLU A 146 -0.56 -0.02 -11.45
CA GLU A 146 0.40 -1.03 -11.90
C GLU A 146 1.86 -0.54 -11.84
N GLU A 147 2.12 0.73 -12.20
CA GLU A 147 3.44 1.35 -12.09
C GLU A 147 3.91 1.47 -10.64
N ASP A 148 3.04 1.91 -9.73
CA ASP A 148 3.38 2.07 -8.32
C ASP A 148 3.63 0.72 -7.63
N GLU A 149 2.82 -0.29 -7.92
CA GLU A 149 3.04 -1.65 -7.43
C GLU A 149 4.36 -2.21 -7.95
N SER A 150 4.63 -2.06 -9.25
CA SER A 150 5.88 -2.51 -9.88
C SER A 150 7.10 -1.82 -9.29
N ARG A 151 7.03 -0.50 -9.07
CA ARG A 151 8.10 0.27 -8.41
C ARG A 151 8.29 -0.14 -6.96
N SER A 152 7.21 -0.42 -6.24
CA SER A 152 7.25 -0.90 -4.85
C SER A 152 7.91 -2.27 -4.77
N LEU A 153 7.55 -3.20 -5.65
CA LEU A 153 8.17 -4.52 -5.76
C LEU A 153 9.65 -4.42 -6.12
N LEU A 154 10.01 -3.59 -7.10
CA LEU A 154 11.39 -3.38 -7.51
C LEU A 154 12.22 -2.77 -6.37
N ARG A 155 11.68 -1.77 -5.67
CA ARG A 155 12.31 -1.15 -4.50
C ARG A 155 12.50 -2.15 -3.37
N ARG A 156 11.49 -2.99 -3.11
CA ARG A 156 11.58 -4.05 -2.09
C ARG A 156 12.63 -5.09 -2.47
N SER A 157 12.66 -5.53 -3.73
CA SER A 157 13.68 -6.46 -4.23
C SER A 157 15.08 -5.89 -4.10
N ALA A 158 15.30 -4.66 -4.60
CA ALA A 158 16.58 -3.99 -4.51
C ALA A 158 17.04 -3.79 -3.05
N MET A 159 16.11 -3.57 -2.11
CA MET A 159 16.43 -3.48 -0.70
C MET A 159 16.93 -4.81 -0.12
N LEU A 160 16.36 -5.94 -0.54
CA LEU A 160 16.81 -7.27 -0.10
C LEU A 160 18.20 -7.62 -0.64
N ASP A 161 18.58 -7.08 -1.79
CA ASP A 161 19.89 -7.33 -2.41
C ASP A 161 21.04 -6.49 -1.79
N ILE A 162 20.73 -5.55 -0.89
CA ILE A 162 21.75 -4.71 -0.23
C ILE A 162 22.74 -5.60 0.55
N PRO A 163 24.05 -5.49 0.30
CA PRO A 163 25.06 -6.22 1.04
C PRO A 163 25.05 -5.91 2.54
N VAL A 164 25.22 -6.93 3.38
CA VAL A 164 25.31 -6.72 4.85
C VAL A 164 26.54 -5.90 5.27
N THR A 165 27.52 -5.75 4.37
CA THR A 165 28.72 -4.91 4.56
C THR A 165 28.43 -3.42 4.53
N ASP A 166 27.32 -3.01 3.91
CA ASP A 166 26.93 -1.61 3.77
C ASP A 166 26.32 -1.06 5.07
N PHE A 167 26.04 -1.94 6.04
CA PHE A 167 25.51 -1.57 7.34
C PHE A 167 26.63 -1.38 8.37
N GLU A 168 26.42 -0.39 9.25
CA GLU A 168 27.29 -0.09 10.39
C GLU A 168 27.14 -1.15 11.49
N LEU A 169 27.73 -2.31 11.25
CA LEU A 169 27.81 -3.42 12.21
C LEU A 169 29.21 -3.50 12.81
N SER A 170 29.34 -4.04 14.02
CA SER A 170 30.66 -4.31 14.59
C SER A 170 31.47 -5.27 13.71
N VAL A 171 32.81 -5.19 13.82
CA VAL A 171 33.72 -6.11 13.12
C VAL A 171 33.41 -7.57 13.47
N ARG A 172 32.99 -7.84 14.71
CA ARG A 172 32.56 -9.17 15.17
C ARG A 172 31.31 -9.63 14.43
N ALA A 173 30.25 -8.82 14.41
CA ALA A 173 29.00 -9.15 13.71
C ALA A 173 29.25 -9.42 12.22
N ARG A 174 30.01 -8.55 11.54
CA ARG A 174 30.38 -8.74 10.11
C ARG A 174 31.16 -10.03 9.86
N ASN A 175 32.15 -10.34 10.69
CA ASN A 175 32.94 -11.55 10.54
C ASN A 175 32.11 -12.82 10.77
N CYS A 176 31.15 -12.79 11.70
CA CYS A 176 30.23 -13.90 11.91
C CYS A 176 29.27 -14.08 10.73
N LEU A 177 28.62 -13.00 10.26
CA LEU A 177 27.71 -13.05 9.11
C LEU A 177 28.42 -13.58 7.85
N LYS A 178 29.65 -13.11 7.60
CA LYS A 178 30.46 -13.59 6.47
C LYS A 178 30.75 -15.09 6.55
N LYS A 179 31.03 -15.62 7.75
CA LYS A 179 31.29 -17.06 7.92
C LYS A 179 30.02 -17.90 7.79
N MET A 180 28.87 -17.38 8.23
CA MET A 180 27.55 -17.99 8.01
C MET A 180 27.06 -17.87 6.55
N ASN A 181 27.88 -17.34 5.64
CA ASN A 181 27.54 -17.07 4.24
C ASN A 181 26.33 -16.13 4.07
N ILE A 182 26.04 -15.27 5.05
CA ILE A 182 24.99 -14.25 4.99
C ILE A 182 25.59 -13.01 4.32
N ARG A 183 25.18 -12.73 3.08
CA ARG A 183 25.80 -11.68 2.26
C ARG A 183 24.88 -10.50 2.04
N THR A 184 23.58 -10.72 1.96
CA THR A 184 22.57 -9.70 1.67
C THR A 184 21.62 -9.50 2.83
N LEU A 185 20.90 -8.37 2.82
CA LEU A 185 19.80 -8.12 3.75
C LEU A 185 18.73 -9.21 3.63
N GLY A 186 18.45 -9.69 2.42
CA GLY A 186 17.54 -10.79 2.15
C GLY A 186 17.96 -12.07 2.87
N ASP A 187 19.24 -12.42 2.83
CA ASP A 187 19.77 -13.59 3.56
C ASP A 187 19.59 -13.43 5.07
N LEU A 188 19.89 -12.23 5.59
CA LEU A 188 19.79 -11.94 7.02
C LEU A 188 18.36 -12.07 7.55
N LEU A 189 17.36 -11.67 6.76
CA LEU A 189 15.94 -11.75 7.12
C LEU A 189 15.37 -13.17 7.10
N ARG A 190 16.09 -14.12 6.51
CA ARG A 190 15.73 -15.54 6.45
C ARG A 190 16.22 -16.32 7.68
N ILE A 191 17.23 -15.80 8.37
CA ILE A 191 17.84 -16.45 9.54
C ILE A 191 17.13 -16.00 10.82
N THR A 192 16.91 -16.94 11.73
CA THR A 192 16.28 -16.68 13.02
C THR A 192 17.28 -16.25 14.11
N GLU A 193 16.79 -15.66 15.18
CA GLU A 193 17.63 -15.25 16.33
C GLU A 193 18.35 -16.45 16.96
N ALA A 194 17.68 -17.60 17.05
CA ALA A 194 18.23 -18.82 17.62
C ALA A 194 19.40 -19.36 16.79
N GLU A 195 19.30 -19.30 15.47
CA GLU A 195 20.35 -19.73 14.54
C GLU A 195 21.59 -18.87 14.66
N LEU A 196 21.44 -17.55 14.73
CA LEU A 196 22.56 -16.65 14.94
C LEU A 196 23.28 -16.95 16.27
N LEU A 197 22.53 -17.13 17.36
CA LEU A 197 23.11 -17.44 18.68
C LEU A 197 23.78 -18.81 18.77
N SER A 198 23.36 -19.78 17.94
CA SER A 198 23.96 -21.12 17.93
C SER A 198 25.38 -21.16 17.36
N TYR A 199 25.76 -20.14 16.58
CA TYR A 199 27.04 -20.16 15.86
C TYR A 199 28.23 -19.80 16.76
N LYS A 200 29.35 -20.50 16.56
CA LYS A 200 30.55 -20.35 17.38
C LYS A 200 31.09 -18.91 17.34
N ASN A 201 31.25 -18.31 18.52
CA ASN A 201 31.72 -16.93 18.73
C ASN A 201 30.72 -15.83 18.34
N PHE A 202 29.48 -16.16 17.98
CA PHE A 202 28.40 -15.18 17.96
C PHE A 202 27.94 -14.89 19.40
N GLY A 203 27.51 -13.66 19.70
CA GLY A 203 27.16 -13.26 21.06
C GLY A 203 25.96 -12.33 21.10
N GLU A 204 25.37 -12.18 22.28
CA GLU A 204 24.16 -11.36 22.50
C GLU A 204 24.33 -9.90 22.07
N THR A 205 25.53 -9.33 22.23
CA THR A 205 25.81 -7.95 21.78
C THR A 205 25.71 -7.81 20.26
N SER A 206 26.29 -8.74 19.51
CA SER A 206 26.19 -8.76 18.04
C SER A 206 24.76 -9.05 17.56
N LEU A 207 23.99 -9.86 18.30
CA LEU A 207 22.56 -10.04 18.01
C LEU A 207 21.80 -8.72 18.17
N GLN A 208 22.04 -8.00 19.26
CA GLN A 208 21.34 -6.76 19.56
C GLN A 208 21.67 -5.67 18.54
N GLU A 209 22.93 -5.57 18.10
CA GLU A 209 23.35 -4.66 17.01
C GLU A 209 22.56 -4.94 15.72
N ILE A 210 22.46 -6.21 15.30
CA ILE A 210 21.70 -6.61 14.11
C ILE A 210 20.22 -6.26 14.27
N LYS A 211 19.62 -6.53 15.43
CA LYS A 211 18.22 -6.21 15.71
C LYS A 211 17.96 -4.70 15.65
N GLN A 212 18.86 -3.89 16.20
CA GLN A 212 18.76 -2.42 16.13
C GLN A 212 18.84 -1.91 14.69
N MET A 213 19.78 -2.44 13.89
CA MET A 213 19.91 -2.09 12.47
C MET A 213 18.64 -2.42 11.68
N LEU A 214 18.09 -3.63 11.87
CA LEU A 214 16.87 -4.06 11.21
C LEU A 214 15.66 -3.24 11.66
N ALA A 215 15.54 -2.97 12.97
CA ALA A 215 14.47 -2.17 13.53
C ALA A 215 14.46 -0.73 12.99
N ALA A 216 15.64 -0.12 12.78
CA ALA A 216 15.77 1.20 12.14
C ALA A 216 15.21 1.24 10.71
N LYS A 217 15.05 0.08 10.05
CA LYS A 217 14.48 -0.07 8.71
C LYS A 217 13.07 -0.69 8.73
N GLY A 218 12.48 -0.87 9.92
CA GLY A 218 11.17 -1.51 10.09
C GLY A 218 11.17 -3.01 9.82
N LEU A 219 12.33 -3.66 9.80
CA LEU A 219 12.49 -5.09 9.50
C LEU A 219 12.77 -5.89 10.77
N ARG A 220 12.56 -7.20 10.70
CA ARG A 220 12.80 -8.14 11.82
C ARG A 220 13.49 -9.41 11.34
N LEU A 221 14.33 -10.00 12.18
CA LEU A 221 14.94 -11.30 11.93
C LEU A 221 13.85 -12.38 11.76
N GLY A 222 14.07 -13.29 10.82
CA GLY A 222 13.13 -14.36 10.51
C GLY A 222 11.79 -13.90 9.89
N GLN A 223 11.64 -12.63 9.48
CA GLN A 223 10.39 -12.19 8.84
C GLN A 223 10.13 -12.87 7.47
N LEU A 224 11.19 -13.38 6.83
CA LEU A 224 11.11 -14.19 5.61
C LEU A 224 11.36 -15.68 5.90
N ALA A 225 11.30 -16.10 7.17
CA ALA A 225 11.55 -17.49 7.55
C ALA A 225 10.55 -18.44 6.89
N ASP A 226 9.26 -18.09 6.79
CA ASP A 226 8.24 -18.95 6.16
C ASP A 226 8.49 -19.18 4.66
N ASP A 227 8.89 -18.13 3.93
CA ASP A 227 9.31 -18.24 2.53
C ASP A 227 10.57 -19.10 2.42
N TYR A 228 11.50 -18.94 3.37
CA TYR A 228 12.73 -19.69 3.42
C TYR A 228 12.54 -21.18 3.77
N HIS A 229 11.63 -21.53 4.69
CA HIS A 229 11.28 -22.93 4.96
C HIS A 229 10.66 -23.58 3.73
N ARG A 230 9.85 -22.84 2.95
CA ARG A 230 9.35 -23.33 1.66
C ARG A 230 10.49 -23.63 0.68
N HIS A 231 11.48 -22.75 0.57
CA HIS A 231 12.66 -22.96 -0.27
C HIS A 231 13.55 -24.11 0.22
N ALA A 232 13.90 -24.15 1.52
CA ALA A 232 14.70 -25.21 2.11
C ALA A 232 14.00 -26.57 2.00
N ARG A 233 12.67 -26.62 2.18
CA ARG A 233 11.88 -27.83 1.92
C ARG A 233 12.01 -28.26 0.48
N ARG A 234 11.91 -27.34 -0.49
CA ARG A 234 12.09 -27.68 -1.91
C ARG A 234 13.47 -28.29 -2.19
N GLU A 235 14.54 -27.73 -1.61
CA GLU A 235 15.89 -28.29 -1.73
C GLU A 235 16.00 -29.70 -1.13
N VAL A 236 15.41 -29.93 0.04
CA VAL A 236 15.35 -31.27 0.66
C VAL A 236 14.63 -32.27 -0.25
N TYR A 237 13.51 -31.88 -0.87
CA TYR A 237 12.80 -32.73 -1.82
C TYR A 237 13.63 -32.99 -3.09
N GLU A 238 14.33 -31.99 -3.61
CA GLU A 238 15.22 -32.13 -4.77
C GLU A 238 16.41 -33.06 -4.47
N GLN A 239 16.99 -32.99 -3.27
CA GLN A 239 18.08 -33.87 -2.83
C GLN A 239 17.60 -35.31 -2.59
N ALA A 240 16.38 -35.49 -2.07
CA ALA A 240 15.81 -36.80 -1.84
C ALA A 240 15.22 -37.43 -3.12
N ARG A 241 15.05 -36.67 -4.20
CA ARG A 241 14.39 -37.11 -5.43
C ARG A 241 15.07 -38.33 -6.03
N GLY A 242 14.31 -39.41 -6.23
CA GLY A 242 14.82 -40.69 -6.73
C GLY A 242 15.50 -41.57 -5.69
N SER A 243 15.49 -41.19 -4.41
CA SER A 243 15.95 -42.01 -3.29
C SER A 243 14.79 -42.64 -2.52
N ALA A 244 15.07 -43.66 -1.70
CA ALA A 244 14.07 -44.23 -0.80
C ALA A 244 13.51 -43.21 0.21
N ALA A 245 14.25 -42.13 0.50
CA ALA A 245 13.87 -41.09 1.45
C ALA A 245 12.74 -40.18 0.95
N GLU A 246 12.54 -40.06 -0.38
CA GLU A 246 11.50 -39.22 -0.99
C GLU A 246 10.09 -39.58 -0.49
N ALA A 247 9.79 -40.88 -0.40
CA ALA A 247 8.50 -41.39 0.06
C ALA A 247 8.20 -41.11 1.54
N PHE A 248 9.21 -40.70 2.32
CA PHE A 248 9.03 -40.36 3.73
C PHE A 248 8.80 -38.86 3.95
N LEU A 249 9.23 -37.99 3.04
CA LEU A 249 9.12 -36.54 3.23
C LEU A 249 7.67 -36.04 3.29
N GLU A 250 6.75 -36.70 2.61
CA GLU A 250 5.31 -36.37 2.61
C GLU A 250 4.56 -36.95 3.81
N LYS A 251 5.18 -37.86 4.58
CA LYS A 251 4.51 -38.50 5.72
C LYS A 251 4.29 -37.53 6.87
N PRO A 252 3.21 -37.71 7.64
CA PRO A 252 2.95 -36.90 8.81
C PRO A 252 4.00 -37.14 9.88
N ILE A 253 4.30 -36.10 10.66
CA ILE A 253 5.30 -36.17 11.74
C ILE A 253 4.98 -37.24 12.81
N ASN A 254 3.71 -37.65 12.91
CA ASN A 254 3.25 -38.69 13.83
C ASN A 254 3.88 -40.05 13.52
N ASP A 255 4.24 -40.32 12.26
CA ASP A 255 4.83 -41.60 11.84
C ASP A 255 6.25 -41.80 12.40
N LEU A 256 6.92 -40.73 12.85
CA LEU A 256 8.22 -40.79 13.52
C LEU A 256 8.15 -41.32 14.96
N ASN A 257 6.94 -41.56 15.51
CA ASN A 257 6.72 -42.09 16.86
C ASN A 257 7.48 -41.35 17.99
N LEU A 258 7.61 -40.02 17.85
CA LEU A 258 8.33 -39.16 18.80
C LEU A 258 7.59 -39.01 20.15
N THR A 259 8.37 -38.73 21.20
CA THR A 259 7.87 -38.39 22.54
C THR A 259 6.90 -37.22 22.52
N ILE A 260 6.02 -37.17 23.53
CA ILE A 260 5.04 -36.09 23.70
C ILE A 260 5.72 -34.72 23.77
N ARG A 261 6.92 -34.63 24.37
CA ARG A 261 7.70 -33.40 24.47
C ARG A 261 8.18 -32.93 23.10
N ALA A 262 8.83 -33.79 22.32
CA ALA A 262 9.26 -33.49 20.95
C ALA A 262 8.05 -33.11 20.08
N ARG A 263 6.96 -33.88 20.14
CA ARG A 263 5.75 -33.61 19.34
C ARG A 263 5.08 -32.28 19.66
N LYS A 264 4.95 -31.92 20.95
CA LYS A 264 4.40 -30.63 21.36
C LYS A 264 5.27 -29.46 20.90
N ALA A 265 6.59 -29.62 20.92
CA ALA A 265 7.49 -28.60 20.38
C ALA A 265 7.31 -28.44 18.86
N LEU A 266 7.28 -29.54 18.09
CA LEU A 266 7.07 -29.49 16.64
C LEU A 266 5.70 -28.90 16.25
N GLN A 267 4.65 -29.18 17.03
CA GLN A 267 3.34 -28.55 16.88
C GLN A 267 3.40 -27.03 17.09
N SER A 268 4.17 -26.56 18.07
CA SER A 268 4.31 -25.11 18.31
C SER A 268 5.02 -24.37 17.17
N LEU A 269 5.83 -25.07 16.38
CA LEU A 269 6.46 -24.58 15.15
C LEU A 269 5.62 -24.85 13.88
N ASN A 270 4.38 -25.35 14.03
CA ASN A 270 3.49 -25.74 12.92
C ASN A 270 4.14 -26.72 11.91
N ILE A 271 5.04 -27.59 12.40
CA ILE A 271 5.70 -28.64 11.60
C ILE A 271 4.75 -29.83 11.51
N ARG A 272 4.29 -30.15 10.30
CA ARG A 272 3.26 -31.19 10.06
C ARG A 272 3.80 -32.44 9.39
N THR A 273 4.79 -32.27 8.51
CA THR A 273 5.40 -33.35 7.73
C THR A 273 6.85 -33.58 8.10
N ILE A 274 7.39 -34.75 7.74
CA ILE A 274 8.82 -35.04 7.89
C ILE A 274 9.65 -34.08 7.02
N GLY A 275 9.18 -33.72 5.83
CA GLY A 275 9.84 -32.72 4.99
C GLY A 275 9.88 -31.32 5.62
N ASP A 276 8.83 -30.91 6.33
CA ASP A 276 8.84 -29.66 7.09
C ASP A 276 9.89 -29.73 8.22
N LEU A 277 10.04 -30.88 8.89
CA LEU A 277 11.04 -31.09 9.94
C LEU A 277 12.46 -31.03 9.38
N CYS A 278 12.73 -31.66 8.24
CA CYS A 278 14.04 -31.63 7.59
C CYS A 278 14.44 -30.22 7.12
N SER A 279 13.47 -29.34 6.85
CA SER A 279 13.73 -27.93 6.50
C SER A 279 14.19 -27.05 7.67
N ARG A 280 14.17 -27.59 8.91
CA ARG A 280 14.53 -26.89 10.15
C ARG A 280 15.95 -27.19 10.57
N THR A 281 16.55 -26.25 11.30
CA THR A 281 17.86 -26.44 11.93
C THR A 281 17.72 -26.88 13.38
N GLU A 282 18.80 -27.44 13.93
CA GLU A 282 18.87 -27.83 15.33
C GLU A 282 18.65 -26.63 16.26
N ALA A 283 19.18 -25.47 15.88
CA ALA A 283 19.07 -24.23 16.64
C ALA A 283 17.62 -23.73 16.72
N GLU A 284 16.86 -23.82 15.62
CA GLU A 284 15.43 -23.46 15.61
C GLU A 284 14.63 -24.33 16.57
N LEU A 285 14.91 -25.65 16.60
CA LEU A 285 14.24 -26.57 17.51
C LEU A 285 14.63 -26.28 18.98
N MET A 286 15.90 -26.03 19.25
CA MET A 286 16.43 -25.70 20.58
C MET A 286 15.94 -24.34 21.11
N GLY A 287 15.51 -23.43 20.23
CA GLY A 287 14.90 -22.16 20.60
C GLY A 287 13.47 -22.30 21.16
N VAL A 288 12.83 -23.46 21.02
CA VAL A 288 11.45 -23.67 21.48
C VAL A 288 11.40 -23.84 23.00
N LYS A 289 10.47 -23.11 23.64
CA LYS A 289 10.22 -23.22 25.08
C LYS A 289 9.85 -24.65 25.46
N ASN A 290 10.58 -25.23 26.43
CA ASN A 290 10.45 -26.61 26.91
C ASN A 290 10.91 -27.71 25.92
N PHE A 291 11.68 -27.36 24.89
CA PHE A 291 12.44 -28.32 24.09
C PHE A 291 13.87 -28.45 24.65
N GLY A 292 14.48 -29.64 24.55
CA GLY A 292 15.78 -29.91 25.14
C GLY A 292 16.57 -30.97 24.38
N SER A 293 17.82 -31.18 24.78
CA SER A 293 18.79 -32.05 24.09
C SER A 293 18.29 -33.48 23.85
N THR A 294 17.62 -34.07 24.84
CA THR A 294 17.05 -35.44 24.72
C THR A 294 16.01 -35.56 23.60
N SER A 295 15.15 -34.55 23.42
CA SER A 295 14.18 -34.53 22.31
C SER A 295 14.85 -34.24 20.96
N LEU A 296 15.96 -33.50 20.95
CA LEU A 296 16.75 -33.26 19.73
C LEU A 296 17.45 -34.54 19.28
N GLU A 297 18.09 -35.26 20.18
CA GLU A 297 18.77 -36.54 19.89
C GLU A 297 17.77 -37.57 19.38
N GLU A 298 16.59 -37.67 20.01
CA GLU A 298 15.49 -38.53 19.56
C GLU A 298 15.07 -38.20 18.12
N ILE A 299 14.92 -36.91 17.79
CA ILE A 299 14.56 -36.49 16.43
C ILE A 299 15.65 -36.88 15.42
N LYS A 300 16.92 -36.66 15.75
CA LYS A 300 18.05 -37.02 14.86
C LYS A 300 18.15 -38.51 14.63
N GLU A 301 17.97 -39.32 15.67
CA GLU A 301 17.98 -40.78 15.57
C GLU A 301 16.87 -41.26 14.62
N ARG A 302 15.64 -40.76 14.81
CA ARG A 302 14.48 -41.12 13.96
C ARG A 302 14.62 -40.65 12.52
N LEU A 303 15.18 -39.47 12.28
CA LEU A 303 15.47 -39.01 10.92
C LEU A 303 16.59 -39.86 10.28
N GLY A 304 17.61 -40.21 11.05
CA GLY A 304 18.72 -41.05 10.60
C GLY A 304 18.29 -42.45 10.18
N GLU A 305 17.33 -43.07 10.88
CA GLU A 305 16.71 -44.35 10.49
C GLU A 305 16.06 -44.27 9.09
N LEU A 306 15.62 -43.09 8.65
CA LEU A 306 15.02 -42.83 7.35
C LEU A 306 16.02 -42.32 6.30
N GLY A 307 17.30 -42.22 6.64
CA GLY A 307 18.33 -41.63 5.77
C GLY A 307 18.18 -40.13 5.58
N LEU A 308 17.46 -39.46 6.48
CA LEU A 308 17.21 -38.02 6.47
C LEU A 308 17.99 -37.33 7.59
N SER A 309 18.22 -36.03 7.44
CA SER A 309 18.81 -35.20 8.48
C SER A 309 18.10 -33.86 8.59
N LEU A 310 18.30 -33.18 9.72
CA LEU A 310 17.95 -31.77 9.84
C LEU A 310 18.86 -30.93 8.96
N ARG A 311 18.40 -29.74 8.57
CA ARG A 311 19.21 -28.78 7.84
C ARG A 311 20.44 -28.42 8.68
N GLN A 312 21.62 -28.57 8.10
CA GLN A 312 22.87 -28.13 8.69
C GLN A 312 23.19 -26.73 8.16
N ILE A 313 23.62 -25.84 9.05
CA ILE A 313 24.21 -24.56 8.66
C ILE A 313 25.69 -24.86 8.43
N GLU A 314 26.16 -24.78 7.18
CA GLU A 314 27.58 -24.96 6.88
C GLU A 314 28.41 -23.97 7.71
N SER A 315 29.40 -24.51 8.44
CA SER A 315 30.20 -23.80 9.43
C SER A 315 31.39 -23.05 8.85
#